data_AF-A0A382M5S5-F1
#
_entry.id   AF-A0A382M5S5-F1
#
_cell.length_a   1.000
_cell.length_b   1.000
_cell.length_c   1.000
_cell.angle_alpha   90.00
_cell.angle_beta   90.00
_cell.angle_gamma   90.00
#
_symmetry.space_group_name_H-M   'P 1'
#
loop_
_entity.id
_entity.type
_entity.pdbx_description
1 polymer ?
#
loop_
_entity_poly.entity_id
_entity_poly.type
_entity_poly.pdbx_seq_one_letter_code
_entity_poly.pdbx_strand_id
1 'polypeptide(L)'
;MSKMLSILIIFSFVFAQVDYETQVQTIFNNNCTSCHVYGHNSGLNLTSYAGVMAGNVVIPGDHAASELYDRITRLESDDGDMPPNGSLNQTQIDLISQWIDEGALETP
;
A
#
# COMPACT_ATOMS: atom_id res chain seq x y z
N MET A 1 -14.59 -21.72 49.58
CA MET A 1 -15.25 -20.83 48.61
C MET A 1 -14.16 -20.07 47.87
N SER A 2 -13.72 -20.61 46.73
CA SER A 2 -12.67 -20.02 45.89
C SER A 2 -13.17 -18.72 45.28
N LYS A 3 -12.55 -17.59 45.63
CA LYS A 3 -12.73 -16.35 44.88
C LYS A 3 -11.82 -16.43 43.66
N MET A 4 -12.40 -16.82 42.52
CA MET A 4 -11.75 -16.79 41.22
C MET A 4 -11.42 -15.34 40.89
N LEU A 5 -10.13 -15.00 40.93
CA LEU A 5 -9.64 -13.68 40.53
C LEU A 5 -9.59 -13.68 39.00
N SER A 6 -10.65 -13.17 38.36
CA SER A 6 -10.69 -13.00 36.90
C SER A 6 -9.72 -11.88 36.50
N ILE A 7 -8.55 -12.27 35.99
CA ILE A 7 -7.61 -11.37 35.32
C ILE A 7 -8.15 -11.14 33.91
N LEU A 8 -8.73 -9.96 33.64
CA LEU A 8 -8.96 -9.49 32.28
C LEU A 8 -7.59 -9.13 31.70
N ILE A 9 -6.96 -10.04 30.97
CA ILE A 9 -5.83 -9.71 30.12
C ILE A 9 -6.40 -8.94 28.94
N ILE A 10 -6.31 -7.61 28.98
CA ILE A 10 -6.51 -6.77 27.81
C ILE A 10 -5.28 -7.04 26.93
N PHE A 11 -5.39 -8.03 26.05
CA PHE A 11 -4.38 -8.28 25.04
C PHE A 11 -4.52 -7.16 24.01
N SER A 12 -3.87 -6.03 24.27
CA SER A 12 -3.72 -4.97 23.28
C SER A 12 -2.97 -5.57 22.11
N PHE A 13 -3.70 -5.94 21.06
CA PHE A 13 -3.09 -6.28 19.79
C PHE A 13 -2.41 -5.02 19.29
N VAL A 14 -1.09 -4.94 19.49
CA VAL A 14 -0.24 -4.00 18.80
C VAL A 14 -0.17 -4.51 17.37
N PHE A 15 -1.14 -4.12 16.53
CA PHE A 15 -0.98 -4.24 15.09
C PHE A 15 0.14 -3.28 14.71
N ALA A 16 1.27 -3.84 14.27
CA ALA A 16 2.35 -3.04 13.71
C ALA A 16 1.84 -2.47 12.39
N GLN A 17 1.76 -1.15 12.32
CA GLN A 17 1.37 -0.39 11.14
C GLN A 17 2.40 -0.58 10.03
N VAL A 18 1.94 -0.57 8.78
CA VAL A 18 2.80 -0.72 7.61
C VAL A 18 3.73 0.49 7.50
N ASP A 19 5.03 0.21 7.42
CA ASP A 19 6.05 1.23 7.21
C ASP A 19 6.22 1.52 5.72
N TYR A 20 5.94 2.76 5.32
CA TYR A 20 5.99 3.16 3.92
C TYR A 20 7.38 2.93 3.31
N GLU A 21 8.44 3.42 3.96
CA GLU A 21 9.78 3.43 3.37
C GLU A 21 10.34 2.01 3.17
N THR A 22 10.23 1.16 4.19
CA THR A 22 10.83 -0.18 4.13
C THR A 22 9.95 -1.20 3.41
N GLN A 23 8.63 -1.02 3.40
CA GLN A 23 7.70 -1.99 2.80
C GLN A 23 7.11 -1.49 1.49
N VAL A 24 6.41 -0.36 1.49
CA VAL A 24 5.67 0.14 0.32
C VAL A 24 6.61 0.71 -0.76
N GLN A 25 7.53 1.60 -0.39
CA GLN A 25 8.50 2.19 -1.31
C GLN A 25 9.43 1.11 -1.89
N THR A 26 9.78 0.08 -1.12
CA THR A 26 10.51 -1.09 -1.63
C THR A 26 9.74 -1.81 -2.75
N ILE A 27 8.41 -1.97 -2.60
CA ILE A 27 7.56 -2.55 -3.65
C ILE A 27 7.56 -1.66 -4.89
N PHE A 28 7.36 -0.35 -4.73
CA PHE A 28 7.38 0.58 -5.88
C PHE A 28 8.73 0.59 -6.58
N ASN A 29 9.84 0.59 -5.83
CA ASN A 29 11.19 0.56 -6.39
C ASN A 29 11.45 -0.69 -7.23
N ASN A 30 10.93 -1.83 -6.81
CA ASN A 30 11.16 -3.09 -7.50
C ASN A 30 10.26 -3.30 -8.73
N ASN A 31 9.05 -2.72 -8.72
CA ASN A 31 8.00 -3.07 -9.69
C ASN A 31 7.52 -1.91 -10.55
N CYS A 32 7.73 -0.65 -10.14
CA CYS A 32 7.03 0.50 -10.73
C CYS A 32 7.96 1.61 -11.25
N THR A 33 9.09 1.85 -10.58
CA THR A 33 9.97 3.01 -10.87
C THR A 33 10.80 2.88 -12.14
N SER A 34 10.69 1.81 -12.91
CA SER A 34 11.23 1.77 -14.28
C SER A 34 10.46 2.70 -15.23
N CYS A 35 9.17 2.95 -14.93
CA CYS A 35 8.30 3.81 -15.73
C CYS A 35 7.68 4.96 -14.91
N HIS A 36 7.44 4.80 -13.62
CA HIS A 36 6.82 5.82 -12.77
C HIS A 36 7.84 6.69 -12.04
N VAL A 37 8.54 7.51 -12.80
CA VAL A 37 9.56 8.46 -12.33
C VAL A 37 9.23 9.87 -12.79
N TYR A 38 9.73 10.86 -12.06
CA TYR A 38 9.59 12.26 -12.46
C TYR A 38 10.07 12.50 -13.90
N GLY A 39 9.22 13.16 -14.70
CA GLY A 39 9.52 13.51 -16.09
C GLY A 39 9.33 12.39 -17.11
N HIS A 40 8.92 11.19 -16.69
CA HIS A 40 8.51 10.13 -17.62
C HIS A 40 7.09 10.38 -18.17
N ASN A 41 6.80 9.86 -19.36
CA ASN A 41 5.52 10.01 -20.05
C ASN A 41 4.32 9.34 -19.34
N SER A 42 4.57 8.59 -18.28
CA SER A 42 3.54 7.95 -17.45
C SER A 42 2.80 8.93 -16.52
N GLY A 43 3.34 10.14 -16.32
CA GLY A 43 2.66 11.23 -15.59
C GLY A 43 2.56 11.07 -14.07
N LEU A 44 2.96 9.92 -13.51
CA LEU A 44 2.94 9.61 -12.08
C LEU A 44 4.36 9.31 -11.58
N ASN A 45 4.75 9.88 -10.44
CA ASN A 45 6.05 9.65 -9.82
C ASN A 45 5.91 8.78 -8.55
N LEU A 46 6.44 7.55 -8.58
CA LEU A 46 6.37 6.61 -7.46
C LEU A 46 7.73 6.44 -6.74
N THR A 47 8.69 7.33 -6.96
CA THR A 47 10.04 7.24 -6.35
C THR A 47 10.13 7.81 -4.93
N SER A 48 9.08 8.46 -4.44
CA SER A 48 9.03 9.06 -3.11
C SER A 48 7.60 9.23 -2.63
N TYR A 49 7.41 9.24 -1.31
CA TYR A 49 6.10 9.47 -0.69
C TYR A 49 5.37 10.69 -1.25
N ALA A 50 6.06 11.85 -1.27
CA ALA A 50 5.51 13.08 -1.81
C ALA A 50 5.09 12.96 -3.28
N GLY A 51 5.82 12.18 -4.09
CA GLY A 51 5.46 11.89 -5.47
C GLY A 51 4.18 11.08 -5.59
N VAL A 52 4.06 10.01 -4.80
CA VAL A 52 2.87 9.14 -4.77
C VAL A 52 1.63 9.96 -4.40
N MET A 53 1.72 10.73 -3.32
CA MET A 53 0.59 11.50 -2.79
C MET A 53 0.21 12.68 -3.70
N ALA A 54 1.18 13.31 -4.38
CA ALA A 54 0.89 14.36 -5.37
C ALA A 54 0.16 13.83 -6.62
N GLY A 55 0.26 12.52 -6.89
CA GLY A 55 -0.39 11.87 -8.03
C GLY A 55 -1.92 11.76 -7.92
N ASN A 56 -2.50 11.98 -6.73
CA ASN A 56 -3.92 11.80 -6.45
C ASN A 56 -4.49 10.41 -6.83
N VAL A 57 -3.64 9.37 -6.83
CA VAL A 57 -4.03 7.97 -7.10
C VAL A 57 -4.31 7.18 -5.82
N VAL A 58 -4.11 7.81 -4.65
CA VAL A 58 -4.32 7.23 -3.32
C VAL A 58 -5.39 8.06 -2.60
N ILE A 59 -6.38 7.38 -2.04
CA ILE A 59 -7.37 7.93 -1.12
C ILE A 59 -7.08 7.35 0.28
N PRO A 60 -6.46 8.14 1.17
CA PRO A 60 -6.16 7.69 2.53
C PRO A 60 -7.41 7.16 3.26
N GLY A 61 -7.31 5.95 3.79
CA GLY A 61 -8.38 5.26 4.50
C GLY A 61 -9.37 4.49 3.61
N ASP A 62 -9.18 4.48 2.29
CA ASP A 62 -10.05 3.75 1.35
C ASP A 62 -9.25 3.21 0.16
N HIS A 63 -8.63 2.03 0.31
CA HIS A 63 -7.94 1.40 -0.80
C HIS A 63 -8.90 1.07 -1.96
N ALA A 64 -10.14 0.69 -1.68
CA ALA A 64 -11.09 0.26 -2.71
C ALA A 64 -11.49 1.41 -3.64
N ALA A 65 -11.47 2.65 -3.15
CA ALA A 65 -11.68 3.85 -3.95
C ALA A 65 -10.40 4.41 -4.59
N SER A 66 -9.23 3.87 -4.26
CA SER A 66 -7.94 4.35 -4.76
C SER A 66 -7.61 3.78 -6.15
N GLU A 67 -7.31 4.65 -7.11
CA GLU A 67 -6.89 4.23 -8.46
C GLU A 67 -5.64 3.34 -8.40
N LEU A 68 -4.70 3.61 -7.50
CA LEU A 68 -3.51 2.75 -7.32
C LEU A 68 -3.90 1.28 -7.08
N TYR A 69 -4.87 1.04 -6.19
CA TYR A 69 -5.29 -0.32 -5.85
C TYR A 69 -6.06 -0.98 -7.01
N ASP A 70 -6.94 -0.24 -7.67
CA ASP A 70 -7.65 -0.71 -8.85
C ASP A 70 -6.65 -1.20 -9.91
N ARG A 71 -5.63 -0.39 -10.25
CA ARG A 71 -4.64 -0.70 -11.28
C ARG A 71 -3.82 -1.96 -10.98
N ILE A 72 -3.39 -2.15 -9.72
CA ILE A 72 -2.55 -3.29 -9.32
C ILE A 72 -3.31 -4.59 -9.11
N THR A 73 -4.65 -4.55 -9.13
CA THR A 73 -5.53 -5.72 -8.94
C THR A 73 -6.27 -6.15 -10.21
N ARG A 74 -6.12 -5.41 -11.32
CA ARG A 74 -6.62 -5.84 -12.64
C ARG A 74 -5.95 -7.15 -13.06
N LEU A 75 -6.64 -7.92 -13.92
CA LEU A 75 -6.07 -9.14 -14.46
C LEU A 75 -4.88 -8.79 -15.36
N GLU A 76 -3.89 -9.67 -15.39
CA GLU A 76 -2.72 -9.51 -16.25
C GLU A 76 -3.16 -9.32 -17.72
N SER A 77 -2.60 -8.29 -18.37
CA SER A 77 -2.92 -7.85 -19.73
C SER A 77 -4.30 -7.18 -19.95
N ASP A 78 -5.08 -6.94 -18.89
CA ASP A 78 -6.27 -6.07 -19.01
C ASP A 78 -5.84 -4.61 -19.26
N ASP A 79 -6.70 -3.84 -19.92
CA ASP A 79 -6.38 -2.44 -20.21
C ASP A 79 -6.03 -1.68 -18.92
N GLY A 80 -4.84 -1.07 -18.90
CA GLY A 80 -4.33 -0.30 -17.78
C GLY A 80 -4.07 -1.11 -16.51
N ASP A 81 -3.84 -2.41 -16.62
CA ASP A 81 -3.19 -3.20 -15.57
C ASP A 81 -1.79 -2.66 -15.26
N MET A 82 -1.39 -2.76 -13.99
CA MET A 82 -0.06 -2.35 -13.57
C MET A 82 0.54 -3.37 -12.61
N PRO A 83 1.81 -3.76 -12.80
CA PRO A 83 2.69 -3.45 -13.93
C PRO A 83 2.29 -4.21 -15.22
N PRO A 84 2.56 -3.64 -16.42
CA PRO A 84 2.22 -4.27 -17.70
C PRO A 84 3.06 -5.51 -18.05
N ASN A 85 4.12 -5.78 -17.29
CA ASN A 85 5.04 -6.91 -17.53
C ASN A 85 4.92 -8.00 -16.45
N GLY A 86 3.81 -8.02 -15.71
CA GLY A 86 3.51 -9.03 -14.69
C GLY A 86 2.95 -8.42 -13.41
N SER A 87 1.92 -9.07 -12.86
CA SER A 87 1.22 -8.62 -11.66
C SER A 87 2.05 -8.75 -10.39
N LEU A 88 1.72 -7.91 -9.39
CA LEU A 88 2.22 -8.07 -8.03
C LEU A 88 1.73 -9.40 -7.44
N ASN A 89 2.48 -9.94 -6.48
CA ASN A 89 1.96 -11.02 -5.66
C ASN A 89 0.99 -10.48 -4.59
N GLN A 90 0.14 -11.37 -4.05
CA GLN A 90 -0.90 -10.98 -3.11
C GLN A 90 -0.35 -10.29 -1.86
N THR A 91 0.80 -10.72 -1.33
CA THR A 91 1.41 -10.08 -0.15
C THR A 91 1.81 -8.63 -0.40
N GLN A 92 2.28 -8.30 -1.61
CA GLN A 92 2.59 -6.93 -1.97
C GLN A 92 1.33 -6.08 -2.11
N ILE A 93 0.27 -6.64 -2.73
CA ILE A 93 -1.04 -5.99 -2.84
C ILE A 93 -1.62 -5.72 -1.45
N ASP A 94 -1.57 -6.72 -0.57
CA ASP A 94 -2.07 -6.62 0.81
C ASP A 94 -1.35 -5.51 1.57
N LEU A 95 -0.01 -5.43 1.49
CA LEU A 95 0.78 -4.37 2.13
C LEU A 95 0.40 -2.97 1.62
N ILE A 96 0.21 -2.81 0.31
CA ILE A 96 -0.22 -1.52 -0.26
C ILE A 96 -1.63 -1.18 0.22
N SER A 97 -2.57 -2.11 0.16
CA SER A 97 -3.96 -1.87 0.60
C SER A 97 -4.05 -1.53 2.08
N GLN A 98 -3.33 -2.26 2.93
CA GLN A 98 -3.27 -2.03 4.36
C GLN A 98 -2.67 -0.65 4.66
N TRP A 99 -1.55 -0.29 4.01
CA TRP A 99 -0.98 1.04 4.16
C TRP A 99 -1.96 2.16 3.79
N ILE A 100 -2.73 1.98 2.70
CA ILE A 100 -3.76 2.96 2.30
C ILE A 100 -4.85 3.05 3.37
N ASP A 101 -5.37 1.91 3.84
CA ASP A 101 -6.43 1.85 4.86
C ASP A 101 -5.99 2.40 6.22
N GLU A 102 -4.70 2.29 6.54
CA GLU A 102 -4.07 2.89 7.72
C GLU A 102 -3.86 4.41 7.60
N GLY A 103 -4.30 5.01 6.49
CA GLY A 103 -4.24 6.46 6.27
C GLY A 103 -3.10 6.92 5.37
N ALA A 104 -2.44 5.99 4.68
CA ALA A 104 -1.38 6.26 3.72
C ALA A 104 -0.29 7.20 4.25
N LEU A 105 0.18 6.97 5.47
CA LEU A 105 1.17 7.83 6.14
C LEU A 105 2.60 7.49 5.70
N GLU A 106 3.49 8.49 5.66
CA GLU A 106 4.92 8.30 5.35
C GLU A 106 5.66 7.55 6.46
N THR A 107 5.21 7.75 7.71
CA THR A 107 5.76 7.09 8.89
C THR A 107 4.61 6.51 9.72
N PRO A 108 4.78 5.33 10.33
CA PRO A 108 3.85 4.77 11.29
C PRO A 108 3.48 5.75 12.42
#